data_AF-A0A925UBG1-F1
#
_entry.id   AF-A0A925UBG1-F1
#
_cell.length_a   1.000
_cell.length_b   1.000
_cell.length_c   1.000
_cell.angle_alpha   90.00
_cell.angle_beta   90.00
_cell.angle_gamma   90.00
#
_symmetry.space_group_name_H-M   'P 1'
#
loop_
_entity.id
_entity.type
_entity.pdbx_description
1 polymer ?
#
loop_
_entity_poly.entity_id
_entity_poly.type
_entity_poly.pdbx_seq_one_letter_code
_entity_poly.pdbx_strand_id
1 'polypeptide(L)'
;MIDQKTRTMIRPMRRAGITESKKAELDALNIQVLDAQHDVDQNQAIVTSLTEKLNNFQGYLAIADTKRTEALNNKNLVDQLVRSALDLRDNSEIAFNEVVKADNKTKELAIQIGDVMNKLIYSAEVINKLANSVIRKKALNPLISDELISVLTTAGTDANNAVALTLVALQSTYAAQATTIESEQAMALEFIQSMNLYQTLTGTKPQENQALPSNAVTEKRNTIVPLQKLLHYAYKEAKSNYEAADYALNVTTVQLNNAQGTLSKSQVSLKSLQSGLAAANAAALAS
;
A
#
# COMPACT_ATOMS: atom_id res chain seq x y z
N MET A 1 91.04 -65.45 -59.95
CA MET A 1 89.87 -65.26 -60.83
C MET A 1 88.73 -64.82 -59.92
N ILE A 2 88.47 -63.51 -59.84
CA ILE A 2 87.33 -62.78 -60.49
C ILE A 2 86.04 -63.16 -59.74
N ASP A 3 85.27 -62.28 -59.07
CA ASP A 3 85.00 -60.88 -59.38
C ASP A 3 84.48 -60.10 -58.16
N GLN A 4 84.66 -58.78 -58.24
CA GLN A 4 84.17 -57.74 -57.35
C GLN A 4 82.64 -57.58 -57.46
N LYS A 5 81.96 -57.26 -56.35
CA LYS A 5 80.89 -56.25 -56.36
C LYS A 5 80.57 -55.70 -54.97
N THR A 6 81.56 -55.02 -54.39
CA THR A 6 81.30 -53.85 -53.53
C THR A 6 80.70 -52.75 -54.39
N ARG A 7 79.38 -52.50 -54.29
CA ARG A 7 78.76 -51.26 -54.76
C ARG A 7 77.66 -50.79 -53.81
N THR A 8 78.03 -49.79 -53.02
CA THR A 8 77.24 -48.61 -52.65
C THR A 8 75.98 -48.83 -51.80
N MET A 9 76.16 -48.82 -50.47
CA MET A 9 75.17 -48.22 -49.57
C MET A 9 75.08 -46.72 -49.90
N ILE A 10 74.10 -46.35 -50.72
CA ILE A 10 73.71 -44.95 -50.90
C ILE A 10 72.80 -44.59 -49.72
N ARG A 11 73.31 -43.70 -48.86
CA ARG A 11 72.64 -43.01 -47.75
C ARG A 11 71.14 -42.74 -48.00
N PRO A 12 70.26 -42.95 -46.99
CA PRO A 12 69.06 -42.15 -46.80
C PRO A 12 69.23 -41.11 -45.68
N MET A 13 70.44 -40.60 -45.41
CA MET A 13 70.64 -39.58 -44.36
C MET A 13 70.00 -38.20 -44.65
N ARG A 14 69.62 -37.89 -45.91
CA ARG A 14 68.87 -36.66 -46.23
C ARG A 14 67.35 -36.78 -46.09
N ARG A 15 66.80 -38.00 -46.20
CA ARG A 15 65.35 -38.24 -46.05
C ARG A 15 64.93 -38.25 -44.59
N ALA A 16 65.74 -38.87 -43.71
CA ALA A 16 65.47 -38.95 -42.27
C ALA A 16 65.34 -37.56 -41.59
N GLY A 17 66.22 -36.61 -41.90
CA GLY A 17 66.16 -35.25 -41.31
C GLY A 17 64.98 -34.41 -41.81
N ILE A 18 64.53 -34.60 -43.06
CA ILE A 18 63.35 -33.91 -43.61
C ILE A 18 62.06 -34.50 -43.01
N THR A 19 62.00 -35.82 -42.84
CA THR A 19 60.85 -36.48 -42.19
C THR A 19 60.75 -36.15 -40.70
N GLU A 20 61.88 -36.03 -40.01
CA GLU A 20 61.92 -35.64 -38.59
C GLU A 20 61.52 -34.17 -38.39
N SER A 21 61.96 -33.26 -39.28
CA SER A 21 61.54 -31.86 -39.29
C SER A 21 60.03 -31.71 -39.55
N LYS A 22 59.48 -32.41 -40.56
CA LYS A 22 58.04 -32.40 -40.85
C LYS A 22 57.22 -32.99 -39.71
N LYS A 23 57.73 -34.03 -39.05
CA LYS A 23 57.09 -34.61 -37.86
C LYS A 23 57.08 -33.61 -36.70
N ALA A 24 58.19 -32.93 -36.44
CA ALA A 24 58.27 -31.89 -35.42
C ALA A 24 57.32 -30.71 -35.69
N GLU A 25 57.15 -30.30 -36.96
CA GLU A 25 56.18 -29.27 -37.36
C GLU A 25 54.73 -29.73 -37.16
N LEU A 26 54.40 -30.98 -37.49
CA LEU A 26 53.09 -31.56 -37.23
C LEU A 26 52.80 -31.69 -35.74
N ASP A 27 53.79 -32.12 -34.94
CA ASP A 27 53.67 -32.22 -33.48
C ASP A 27 53.47 -30.83 -32.86
N ALA A 28 54.20 -29.81 -33.33
CA ALA A 28 54.03 -28.42 -32.89
C ALA A 28 52.64 -27.86 -33.25
N LEU A 29 52.14 -28.15 -34.45
CA LEU A 29 50.81 -27.72 -34.88
C LEU A 29 49.70 -28.48 -34.13
N ASN A 30 49.94 -29.74 -33.77
CA ASN A 30 49.03 -30.52 -32.92
C ASN A 30 48.96 -29.95 -31.50
N ILE A 31 50.09 -29.52 -30.92
CA ILE A 31 50.12 -28.80 -29.64
C ILE A 31 49.32 -27.48 -29.75
N GLN A 32 49.52 -26.69 -30.80
CA GLN A 32 48.76 -25.45 -31.00
C GLN A 32 47.25 -25.69 -31.15
N VAL A 33 46.84 -26.77 -31.81
CA VAL A 33 45.42 -27.16 -31.90
C VAL A 33 44.87 -27.57 -30.54
N LEU A 34 45.65 -28.31 -29.72
CA LEU A 34 45.26 -28.68 -28.36
C LEU A 34 45.11 -27.45 -27.45
N ASP A 35 46.05 -26.50 -27.51
CA ASP A 35 45.99 -25.26 -26.75
C ASP A 35 44.78 -24.41 -27.16
N ALA A 36 44.54 -24.27 -28.48
CA ALA A 36 43.38 -23.56 -28.99
C ALA A 36 42.05 -24.24 -28.62
N GLN A 37 42.02 -25.58 -28.51
CA GLN A 37 40.86 -26.32 -28.03
C GLN A 37 40.60 -26.02 -26.55
N HIS A 38 41.65 -26.00 -25.73
CA HIS A 38 41.54 -25.64 -24.32
C HIS A 38 41.00 -24.21 -24.13
N ASP A 39 41.46 -23.25 -24.93
CA ASP A 39 40.95 -21.88 -24.92
C ASP A 39 39.46 -21.81 -25.30
N VAL A 40 39.01 -22.61 -26.28
CA VAL A 40 37.60 -22.70 -26.63
C VAL A 40 36.79 -23.27 -25.48
N ASP A 41 37.26 -24.35 -24.84
CA ASP A 41 36.58 -25.00 -23.72
C ASP A 41 36.46 -24.04 -22.51
N GLN A 42 37.51 -23.29 -22.20
CA GLN A 42 37.49 -22.29 -21.13
C GLN A 42 36.49 -21.15 -21.44
N ASN A 43 36.52 -20.60 -22.65
CA ASN A 43 35.59 -19.54 -23.03
C ASN A 43 34.14 -20.03 -23.09
N GLN A 44 33.93 -21.29 -23.49
CA GLN A 44 32.61 -21.92 -23.48
C GLN A 44 32.09 -22.06 -22.04
N ALA A 45 32.93 -22.47 -21.09
CA ALA A 45 32.57 -22.55 -19.68
C ALA A 45 32.19 -21.16 -19.11
N ILE A 46 32.93 -20.11 -19.48
CA ILE A 46 32.62 -18.72 -19.08
C ILE A 46 31.24 -18.30 -19.64
N VAL A 47 30.98 -18.56 -20.92
CA VAL A 47 29.68 -18.23 -21.54
C VAL A 47 28.53 -18.98 -20.85
N THR A 48 28.69 -20.27 -20.56
CA THR A 48 27.69 -21.05 -19.83
C THR A 48 27.42 -20.45 -18.45
N SER A 49 28.46 -20.15 -17.68
CA SER A 49 28.32 -19.55 -16.34
C SER A 49 27.65 -18.17 -16.37
N LEU A 50 28.02 -17.31 -17.32
CA LEU A 50 27.38 -16.00 -17.49
C LEU A 50 25.92 -16.12 -17.96
N THR A 51 25.60 -17.13 -18.76
CA THR A 51 24.22 -17.43 -19.18
C THR A 51 23.36 -17.83 -17.98
N GLU A 52 23.86 -18.72 -17.12
CA GLU A 52 23.16 -19.10 -15.88
C GLU A 52 22.98 -17.90 -14.95
N LYS A 53 24.03 -17.08 -14.79
CA LYS A 53 23.98 -15.85 -13.98
C LYS A 53 22.96 -14.86 -14.53
N LEU A 54 22.87 -14.70 -15.85
CA LEU A 54 21.88 -13.86 -16.51
C LEU A 54 20.46 -14.33 -16.19
N ASN A 55 20.19 -15.63 -16.33
CA ASN A 55 18.89 -16.22 -16.02
C ASN A 55 18.49 -15.99 -14.56
N ASN A 56 19.44 -16.09 -13.61
CA ASN A 56 19.19 -15.79 -12.20
C ASN A 56 18.82 -14.32 -11.98
N PHE A 57 19.53 -13.38 -12.61
CA PHE A 57 19.19 -11.96 -12.49
C PHE A 57 17.87 -11.59 -13.17
N GLN A 58 17.49 -12.26 -14.25
CA GLN A 58 16.15 -12.11 -14.84
C GLN A 58 15.07 -12.54 -13.84
N GLY A 59 15.28 -13.66 -13.14
CA GLY A 59 14.40 -14.11 -12.06
C GLY A 59 14.30 -13.11 -10.91
N TYR A 60 15.43 -12.58 -10.44
CA TYR A 60 15.44 -11.55 -9.38
C TYR A 60 14.77 -10.26 -9.80
N LEU A 61 14.95 -9.81 -11.05
CA LEU A 61 14.28 -8.63 -11.57
C LEU A 61 12.76 -8.81 -11.60
N ALA A 62 12.27 -9.97 -12.06
CA ALA A 62 10.84 -10.26 -12.09
C ALA A 62 10.20 -10.25 -10.68
N ILE A 63 10.89 -10.83 -9.70
CA ILE A 63 10.45 -10.80 -8.29
C ILE A 63 10.48 -9.37 -7.74
N ALA A 64 11.56 -8.63 -8.01
CA ALA A 64 11.70 -7.26 -7.53
C ALA A 64 10.65 -6.33 -8.14
N ASP A 65 10.29 -6.51 -9.41
CA ASP A 65 9.26 -5.72 -10.07
C ASP A 65 7.87 -5.99 -9.49
N THR A 66 7.56 -7.26 -9.22
CA THR A 66 6.32 -7.67 -8.55
C THR A 66 6.22 -7.03 -7.17
N LYS A 67 7.26 -7.17 -6.34
CA LYS A 67 7.32 -6.56 -4.99
C LYS A 67 7.22 -5.04 -5.02
N ARG A 68 7.87 -4.38 -5.99
CA ARG A 68 7.80 -2.93 -6.19
C ARG A 68 6.37 -2.49 -6.51
N THR A 69 5.68 -3.23 -7.37
CA THR A 69 4.30 -2.96 -7.77
C THR A 69 3.34 -3.15 -6.59
N GLU A 70 3.47 -4.26 -5.85
CA GLU A 70 2.69 -4.51 -4.64
C GLU A 70 2.92 -3.44 -3.56
N ALA A 71 4.18 -3.07 -3.31
CA ALA A 71 4.52 -2.04 -2.34
C ALA A 71 3.98 -0.66 -2.75
N LEU A 72 3.99 -0.33 -4.04
CA LEU A 72 3.38 0.90 -4.56
C LEU A 72 1.87 0.92 -4.33
N ASN A 73 1.19 -0.19 -4.62
CA ASN A 73 -0.24 -0.31 -4.39
C ASN A 73 -0.57 -0.16 -2.90
N ASN A 74 0.16 -0.83 -2.02
CA ASN A 74 -0.02 -0.71 -0.57
C ASN A 74 0.26 0.71 -0.06
N LYS A 75 1.29 1.38 -0.60
CA LYS A 75 1.58 2.78 -0.31
C LYS A 75 0.40 3.68 -0.70
N ASN A 76 -0.14 3.51 -1.89
CA ASN A 76 -1.27 4.32 -2.36
C ASN A 76 -2.54 4.06 -1.52
N LEU A 77 -2.80 2.80 -1.16
CA LEU A 77 -3.92 2.42 -0.30
C LEU A 77 -3.81 3.04 1.10
N VAL A 78 -2.62 3.06 1.71
CA VAL A 78 -2.47 3.72 3.02
C VAL A 78 -2.59 5.23 2.93
N ASP A 79 -2.11 5.85 1.84
CA ASP A 79 -2.29 7.29 1.63
C ASP A 79 -3.78 7.65 1.48
N GLN A 80 -4.56 6.80 0.81
CA GLN A 80 -6.02 6.94 0.75
C GLN A 80 -6.67 6.72 2.11
N LEU A 81 -6.27 5.67 2.85
CA LEU A 81 -6.80 5.37 4.18
C LEU A 81 -6.54 6.52 5.17
N VAL A 82 -5.37 7.15 5.12
CA VAL A 82 -5.04 8.31 5.95
C VAL A 82 -5.97 9.49 5.64
N ARG A 83 -6.30 9.73 4.37
CA ARG A 83 -7.26 10.78 3.98
C ARG A 83 -8.66 10.44 4.47
N SER A 84 -9.13 9.21 4.26
CA SER A 84 -10.43 8.78 4.77
C SER A 84 -10.53 8.84 6.30
N ALA A 85 -9.44 8.54 7.02
CA ALA A 85 -9.39 8.68 8.47
C ALA A 85 -9.41 10.15 8.93
N LEU A 86 -8.77 11.05 8.16
CA LEU A 86 -8.84 12.49 8.39
C LEU A 86 -10.26 13.01 8.18
N ASP A 87 -10.89 12.67 7.06
CA ASP A 87 -12.25 13.08 6.74
C ASP A 87 -13.24 12.53 7.78
N LEU A 88 -13.07 11.27 8.20
CA LEU A 88 -13.89 10.68 9.27
C LEU A 88 -13.73 11.47 10.57
N ARG A 89 -12.50 11.77 10.98
CA ARG A 89 -12.25 12.56 12.20
C ARG A 89 -12.94 13.93 12.15
N ASP A 90 -12.77 14.65 11.06
CA ASP A 90 -13.32 16.01 10.91
C ASP A 90 -14.86 15.97 10.88
N ASN A 91 -15.44 14.98 10.20
CA ASN A 91 -16.89 14.77 10.21
C ASN A 91 -17.40 14.36 11.59
N SER A 92 -16.71 13.48 12.32
CA SER A 92 -17.08 13.10 13.69
C SER A 92 -16.99 14.30 14.64
N GLU A 93 -16.02 15.20 14.47
CA GLU A 93 -15.92 16.45 15.26
C GLU A 93 -17.12 17.37 15.02
N ILE A 94 -17.49 17.57 13.75
CA ILE A 94 -18.67 18.36 13.38
C ILE A 94 -19.94 17.73 13.95
N ALA A 95 -20.12 16.42 13.78
CA ALA A 95 -21.28 15.69 14.27
C ALA A 95 -21.40 15.78 15.80
N PHE A 96 -20.31 15.58 16.53
CA PHE A 96 -20.27 15.74 17.98
C PHE A 96 -20.69 17.15 18.40
N ASN A 97 -20.11 18.19 17.78
CA ASN A 97 -20.46 19.57 18.10
C ASN A 97 -21.93 19.91 17.80
N GLU A 98 -22.50 19.38 16.71
CA GLU A 98 -23.92 19.58 16.39
C GLU A 98 -24.85 18.84 17.37
N VAL A 99 -24.48 17.65 17.84
CA VAL A 99 -25.25 16.92 18.86
C VAL A 99 -25.22 17.65 20.20
N VAL A 100 -24.08 18.21 20.61
CA VAL A 100 -23.99 19.05 21.82
C VAL A 100 -24.90 20.28 21.72
N LYS A 101 -24.98 20.91 20.54
CA LYS A 101 -25.93 22.02 20.31
C LYS A 101 -27.38 21.55 20.37
N ALA A 102 -27.68 20.38 19.79
CA ALA A 102 -29.01 19.79 19.81
C ALA A 102 -29.47 19.43 21.24
N ASP A 103 -28.59 18.89 22.07
CA ASP A 103 -28.87 18.57 23.48
C ASP A 103 -29.25 19.83 24.25
N ASN A 104 -28.45 20.90 24.11
CA ASN A 104 -28.73 22.18 24.76
C ASN A 104 -30.08 22.77 24.35
N LYS A 105 -30.41 22.76 23.04
CA LYS A 105 -31.71 23.23 22.55
C LYS A 105 -32.87 22.36 23.02
N THR A 106 -32.68 21.05 23.13
CA THR A 106 -33.71 20.13 23.61
C THR A 106 -33.98 20.32 25.11
N LYS A 107 -32.94 20.57 25.91
CA LYS A 107 -33.07 20.97 27.32
C LYS A 107 -33.85 22.28 27.47
N GLU A 108 -33.54 23.28 26.64
CA GLU A 108 -34.28 24.55 26.64
C GLU A 108 -35.75 24.35 26.28
N LEU A 109 -36.04 23.55 25.24
CA LEU A 109 -37.40 23.22 24.83
C LEU A 109 -38.19 22.51 25.95
N ALA A 110 -37.56 21.58 26.68
CA ALA A 110 -38.20 20.89 27.80
C ALA A 110 -38.63 21.87 28.91
N ILE A 111 -37.79 22.86 29.23
CA ILE A 111 -38.09 23.91 30.21
C ILE A 111 -39.27 24.76 29.71
N GLN A 112 -39.24 25.18 28.45
CA GLN A 112 -40.30 26.02 27.86
C GLN A 112 -41.66 25.30 27.82
N ILE A 113 -41.69 24.01 27.44
CA ILE A 113 -42.93 23.22 27.45
C ILE A 113 -43.43 23.02 28.88
N GLY A 114 -42.54 22.82 29.85
CA GLY A 114 -42.90 22.75 31.27
C GLY A 114 -43.58 24.03 31.78
N ASP A 115 -43.06 25.21 31.40
CA ASP A 115 -43.67 26.50 31.74
C ASP A 115 -45.05 26.68 31.08
N VAL A 116 -45.17 26.36 29.78
CA VAL A 116 -46.45 26.39 29.06
C VAL A 116 -47.47 25.47 29.73
N MET A 117 -47.09 24.25 30.08
CA MET A 117 -47.95 23.28 30.77
C MET A 117 -48.48 23.83 32.09
N ASN A 118 -47.61 24.42 32.93
CA ASN A 118 -48.02 25.01 34.21
C ASN A 118 -49.03 26.16 34.02
N LYS A 119 -48.79 27.03 33.04
CA LYS A 119 -49.71 28.12 32.69
C LYS A 119 -51.04 27.60 32.14
N LEU A 120 -51.01 26.52 31.36
CA LEU A 120 -52.20 25.89 30.80
C LEU A 120 -53.06 25.23 31.87
N ILE A 121 -52.44 24.50 32.81
CA ILE A 121 -53.11 23.90 33.96
C ILE A 121 -53.84 24.97 34.78
N TYR A 122 -53.14 26.07 35.10
CA TYR A 122 -53.75 27.19 35.81
C TYR A 122 -54.94 27.79 35.03
N SER A 123 -54.77 28.01 33.73
CA SER A 123 -55.82 28.58 32.88
C SER A 123 -57.05 27.65 32.79
N ALA A 124 -56.84 26.35 32.62
CA ALA A 124 -57.90 25.34 32.61
C ALA A 124 -58.65 25.29 33.95
N GLU A 125 -57.93 25.38 35.07
CA GLU A 125 -58.54 25.42 36.40
C GLU A 125 -59.41 26.67 36.60
N VAL A 126 -58.95 27.84 36.17
CA VAL A 126 -59.73 29.08 36.22
C VAL A 126 -61.00 28.99 35.37
N ILE A 127 -60.91 28.46 34.15
CA ILE A 127 -62.07 28.26 33.26
C ILE A 127 -63.07 27.30 33.91
N ASN A 128 -62.61 26.17 34.45
CA ASN A 128 -63.48 25.19 35.11
C ASN A 128 -64.16 25.78 36.36
N LYS A 129 -63.45 26.57 37.17
CA LYS A 129 -64.02 27.28 38.33
C LYS A 129 -65.06 28.32 37.89
N LEU A 130 -64.78 29.06 36.82
CA LEU A 130 -65.70 30.04 36.25
C LEU A 130 -66.97 29.38 35.71
N ALA A 131 -66.83 28.31 34.92
CA ALA A 131 -67.94 27.53 34.39
C ALA A 131 -68.86 27.03 35.52
N ASN A 132 -68.28 26.42 36.56
CA ASN A 132 -69.03 25.96 37.73
C ASN A 132 -69.69 27.09 38.52
N SER A 133 -69.09 28.28 38.56
CA SER A 133 -69.69 29.46 39.19
C SER A 133 -70.91 29.95 38.39
N VAL A 134 -70.77 30.06 37.08
CA VAL A 134 -71.85 30.52 36.18
C VAL A 134 -73.02 29.54 36.16
N ILE A 135 -72.77 28.22 36.11
CA ILE A 135 -73.80 27.19 36.20
C ILE A 135 -74.61 27.33 37.51
N ARG A 136 -73.91 27.49 38.65
CA ARG A 136 -74.57 27.72 39.95
C ARG A 136 -75.38 29.01 39.96
N LYS A 137 -74.88 30.08 39.33
CA LYS A 137 -75.60 31.36 39.24
C LYS A 137 -76.81 31.28 38.31
N LYS A 138 -76.77 30.51 37.22
CA LYS A 138 -77.92 30.27 36.33
C LYS A 138 -79.06 29.59 37.08
N ALA A 139 -78.75 28.62 37.94
CA ALA A 139 -79.75 27.96 38.76
C ALA A 139 -80.51 28.92 39.70
N LEU A 140 -79.85 30.02 40.12
CA LEU A 140 -80.44 31.07 40.95
C LEU A 140 -81.07 32.22 40.14
N ASN A 141 -80.61 32.43 38.89
CA ASN A 141 -81.10 33.48 38.01
C ASN A 141 -81.26 32.95 36.56
N PRO A 142 -82.51 32.64 36.15
CA PRO A 142 -82.80 32.09 34.82
C PRO A 142 -82.41 33.00 33.64
N LEU A 143 -82.21 34.31 33.88
CA LEU A 143 -81.88 35.30 32.84
C LEU A 143 -80.46 35.17 32.29
N ILE A 144 -79.57 34.40 32.95
CA ILE A 144 -78.24 34.11 32.41
C ILE A 144 -78.40 33.29 31.12
N SER A 145 -77.67 33.62 30.05
CA SER A 145 -77.81 32.93 28.75
C SER A 145 -77.32 31.48 28.80
N ASP A 146 -78.06 30.57 28.18
CA ASP A 146 -77.62 29.16 28.00
C ASP A 146 -76.44 29.06 27.04
N GLU A 147 -76.32 30.00 26.09
CA GLU A 147 -75.18 30.11 25.19
C GLU A 147 -73.87 30.35 25.96
N LEU A 148 -73.91 31.18 27.01
CA LEU A 148 -72.76 31.43 27.87
C LEU A 148 -72.29 30.17 28.60
N ILE A 149 -73.23 29.35 29.06
CA ILE A 149 -72.93 28.07 29.74
C ILE A 149 -72.33 27.08 28.74
N SER A 150 -72.89 27.01 27.53
CA SER A 150 -72.38 26.19 26.44
C SER A 150 -70.93 26.55 26.10
N VAL A 151 -70.65 27.83 25.84
CA VAL A 151 -69.29 28.31 25.52
C VAL A 151 -68.31 28.02 26.66
N LEU A 152 -68.68 28.23 27.92
CA LEU A 152 -67.81 27.94 29.06
C LEU A 152 -67.54 26.44 29.24
N THR A 153 -68.53 25.59 28.97
CA THR A 153 -68.38 24.12 29.07
C THR A 153 -67.47 23.60 27.95
N THR A 154 -67.63 24.10 26.73
CA THR A 154 -66.75 23.78 25.60
C THR A 154 -65.33 24.27 25.86
N ALA A 155 -65.15 25.52 26.32
CA ALA A 155 -63.84 26.06 26.66
C ALA A 155 -63.13 25.26 27.77
N GLY A 156 -63.87 24.76 28.78
CA GLY A 156 -63.31 23.89 29.80
C GLY A 156 -62.85 22.54 29.24
N THR A 157 -63.64 21.96 28.32
CA THR A 157 -63.29 20.71 27.62
C THR A 157 -62.05 20.88 26.76
N ASP A 158 -62.01 21.95 25.96
CA ASP A 158 -60.87 22.28 25.09
C ASP A 158 -59.60 22.57 25.89
N ALA A 159 -59.71 23.28 27.02
CA ALA A 159 -58.58 23.54 27.90
C ALA A 159 -58.01 22.24 28.50
N ASN A 160 -58.86 21.33 28.97
CA ASN A 160 -58.43 20.02 29.48
C ASN A 160 -57.76 19.17 28.38
N ASN A 161 -58.31 19.19 27.16
CA ASN A 161 -57.72 18.51 26.01
C ASN A 161 -56.33 19.09 25.65
N ALA A 162 -56.19 20.42 25.71
CA ALA A 162 -54.92 21.08 25.45
C ALA A 162 -53.87 20.76 26.54
N VAL A 163 -54.27 20.63 27.82
CA VAL A 163 -53.37 20.17 28.89
C VAL A 163 -52.89 18.75 28.60
N ALA A 164 -53.80 17.85 28.23
CA ALA A 164 -53.45 16.47 27.91
C ALA A 164 -52.47 16.38 26.72
N LEU A 165 -52.71 17.14 25.65
CA LEU A 165 -51.81 17.18 24.48
C LEU A 165 -50.43 17.74 24.84
N THR A 166 -50.38 18.77 25.68
CA THR A 166 -49.12 19.37 26.13
C THR A 166 -48.32 18.40 27.01
N LEU A 167 -48.99 17.57 27.81
CA LEU A 167 -48.34 16.53 28.61
C LEU A 167 -47.70 15.44 27.73
N VAL A 168 -48.39 15.05 26.64
CA VAL A 168 -47.82 14.15 25.63
C VAL A 168 -46.61 14.79 24.95
N ALA A 169 -46.70 16.07 24.58
CA ALA A 169 -45.59 16.80 23.99
C ALA A 169 -44.37 16.83 24.94
N LEU A 170 -44.57 17.11 26.23
CA LEU A 170 -43.52 17.09 27.24
C LEU A 170 -42.86 15.71 27.36
N GLN A 171 -43.67 14.64 27.36
CA GLN A 171 -43.15 13.27 27.38
C GLN A 171 -42.31 12.97 26.12
N SER A 172 -42.75 13.41 24.94
CA SER A 172 -41.95 13.30 23.72
C SER A 172 -40.66 14.11 23.77
N THR A 173 -40.66 15.29 24.40
CA THR A 173 -39.44 16.10 24.58
C THR A 173 -38.43 15.41 25.48
N TYR A 174 -38.87 14.78 26.58
CA TYR A 174 -37.96 13.99 27.43
C TYR A 174 -37.42 12.75 26.73
N ALA A 175 -38.24 12.09 25.91
CA ALA A 175 -37.77 10.98 25.08
C ALA A 175 -36.69 11.44 24.08
N ALA A 176 -36.92 12.57 23.40
CA ALA A 176 -35.93 13.17 22.50
C ALA A 176 -34.64 13.58 23.24
N GLN A 177 -34.76 14.10 24.46
CA GLN A 177 -33.60 14.46 25.29
C GLN A 177 -32.77 13.22 25.63
N ALA A 178 -33.39 12.12 26.06
CA ALA A 178 -32.69 10.88 26.35
C ALA A 178 -31.92 10.37 25.12
N THR A 179 -32.57 10.32 23.96
CA THR A 179 -31.93 9.93 22.69
C THR A 179 -30.76 10.84 22.33
N THR A 180 -30.87 12.15 22.61
CA THR A 180 -29.79 13.11 22.29
C THR A 180 -28.59 12.92 23.20
N ILE A 181 -28.79 12.65 24.49
CA ILE A 181 -27.71 12.33 25.44
C ILE A 181 -26.99 11.03 25.03
N GLU A 182 -27.74 10.00 24.64
CA GLU A 182 -27.15 8.76 24.14
C GLU A 182 -26.35 8.99 22.85
N SER A 183 -26.89 9.82 21.94
CA SER A 183 -26.21 10.22 20.72
C SER A 183 -24.92 11.00 21.02
N GLU A 184 -24.92 11.88 22.02
CA GLU A 184 -23.73 12.65 22.43
C GLU A 184 -22.60 11.71 22.87
N GLN A 185 -22.92 10.72 23.71
CA GLN A 185 -21.96 9.73 24.17
C GLN A 185 -21.40 8.87 23.03
N ALA A 186 -22.27 8.44 22.12
CA ALA A 186 -21.87 7.66 20.95
C ALA A 186 -20.95 8.47 20.03
N MET A 187 -21.30 9.73 19.74
CA MET A 187 -20.49 10.63 18.90
C MET A 187 -19.17 11.01 19.56
N ALA A 188 -19.15 11.21 20.88
CA ALA A 188 -17.90 11.45 21.62
C ALA A 188 -16.94 10.26 21.49
N LEU A 189 -17.46 9.04 21.63
CA LEU A 189 -16.68 7.82 21.46
C LEU A 189 -16.19 7.67 20.02
N GLU A 190 -17.06 7.90 19.03
CA GLU A 190 -16.70 7.87 17.61
C GLU A 190 -15.57 8.85 17.30
N PHE A 191 -15.68 10.10 17.77
CA PHE A 191 -14.65 11.12 17.59
C PHE A 191 -13.31 10.72 18.22
N ILE A 192 -13.31 10.16 19.42
CA ILE A 192 -12.09 9.66 20.07
C ILE A 192 -11.49 8.48 19.28
N GLN A 193 -12.32 7.58 18.75
CA GLN A 193 -11.84 6.44 17.97
C GLN A 193 -11.29 6.86 16.61
N SER A 194 -11.94 7.76 15.90
CA SER A 194 -11.46 8.29 14.61
C SER A 194 -10.16 9.06 14.78
N MET A 195 -10.04 9.83 15.87
CA MET A 195 -8.80 10.46 16.32
C MET A 195 -7.67 9.45 16.54
N ASN A 196 -7.93 8.39 17.32
CA ASN A 196 -6.94 7.35 17.60
C ASN A 196 -6.51 6.58 16.34
N LEU A 197 -7.45 6.29 15.44
CA LEU A 197 -7.18 5.66 14.15
C LEU A 197 -6.23 6.53 13.32
N TYR A 198 -6.56 7.81 13.16
CA TYR A 198 -5.72 8.76 12.42
C TYR A 198 -4.31 8.83 13.02
N GLN A 199 -4.20 8.97 14.34
CA GLN A 199 -2.92 8.98 15.05
C GLN A 199 -2.11 7.69 14.86
N THR A 200 -2.78 6.54 14.83
CA THR A 200 -2.11 5.24 14.61
C THR A 200 -1.56 5.13 13.19
N LEU A 201 -2.26 5.71 12.20
CA LEU A 201 -1.84 5.68 10.80
C LEU A 201 -0.68 6.65 10.52
N THR A 202 -0.70 7.86 11.08
CA THR A 202 0.26 8.93 10.75
C THR A 202 1.36 9.14 11.80
N GLY A 203 1.11 8.74 13.05
CA GLY A 203 1.97 9.01 14.20
C GLY A 203 1.97 10.46 14.67
N THR A 204 1.18 11.32 14.04
CA THR A 204 1.05 12.73 14.43
C THR A 204 -0.18 12.89 15.29
N LYS A 205 0.00 13.41 16.51
CA LYS A 205 -1.13 13.95 17.27
C LYS A 205 -1.63 15.19 16.53
N PRO A 206 -2.92 15.32 16.26
CA PRO A 206 -3.43 16.48 15.55
C PRO A 206 -3.53 17.64 16.54
N GLN A 207 -2.39 18.33 16.66
CA GLN A 207 -2.26 19.73 17.07
C GLN A 207 -0.83 20.26 16.84
N GLU A 208 0.07 19.50 16.20
CA GLU A 208 1.43 19.94 15.87
C GLU A 208 1.52 20.45 14.41
N ASN A 209 0.56 21.30 14.02
CA ASN A 209 0.66 22.19 12.85
C ASN A 209 0.99 23.63 13.28
N GLN A 210 1.68 23.80 14.42
CA GLN A 210 2.41 25.02 14.74
C GLN A 210 3.90 24.72 14.67
N ALA A 211 4.54 25.33 13.68
CA ALA A 211 5.98 25.34 13.53
C ALA A 211 6.65 25.81 14.82
N LEU A 212 7.39 24.92 15.50
CA LEU A 212 8.42 25.29 16.48
C LEU A 212 9.63 24.35 16.32
N PRO A 213 10.84 24.87 16.56
CA PRO A 213 12.05 24.40 15.90
C PRO A 213 12.54 23.07 16.44
N SER A 214 13.19 22.33 15.54
CA SER A 214 14.16 21.29 15.82
C SER A 214 14.99 21.63 17.06
N ASN A 215 14.75 20.92 18.18
CA ASN A 215 15.73 20.51 19.20
C ASN A 215 14.99 20.01 20.45
N ALA A 216 14.44 18.80 20.39
CA ALA A 216 14.11 18.05 21.60
C ALA A 216 14.63 16.61 21.43
N VAL A 217 15.75 16.37 22.08
CA VAL A 217 16.43 15.09 22.20
C VAL A 217 15.54 14.13 23.00
N THR A 218 15.07 13.09 22.31
CA THR A 218 15.04 11.70 22.80
C THR A 218 14.29 11.41 24.10
N GLU A 219 12.96 11.31 24.03
CA GLU A 219 12.24 10.30 24.82
C GLU A 219 11.95 9.09 23.93
N LYS A 220 12.71 8.00 24.14
CA LYS A 220 12.38 6.65 23.67
C LYS A 220 11.07 6.18 24.34
N ARG A 221 9.92 6.68 23.90
CA ARG A 221 8.65 5.95 24.05
C ARG A 221 8.54 5.06 22.83
N ASN A 222 8.44 3.75 23.02
CA ASN A 222 8.11 2.73 22.02
C ASN A 222 7.54 3.36 20.74
N THR A 223 8.42 3.71 19.81
CA THR A 223 8.02 4.43 18.60
C THR A 223 7.37 3.41 17.71
N ILE A 224 6.06 3.21 17.90
CA ILE A 224 5.21 2.56 16.93
C ILE A 224 5.43 3.35 15.65
N VAL A 225 6.21 2.79 14.72
CA VAL A 225 6.47 3.42 13.44
C VAL A 225 5.11 3.48 12.75
N PRO A 226 4.61 4.67 12.39
CA PRO A 226 3.29 4.82 11.80
C PRO A 226 3.14 3.95 10.57
N LEU A 227 1.97 3.36 10.38
CA LEU A 227 1.72 2.44 9.27
C LEU A 227 2.02 3.12 7.91
N GLN A 228 1.69 4.41 7.78
CA GLN A 228 2.02 5.17 6.58
C GLN A 228 3.54 5.23 6.34
N LYS A 229 4.34 5.51 7.37
CA LYS A 229 5.80 5.57 7.23
C LYS A 229 6.40 4.21 6.88
N LEU A 230 5.89 3.13 7.47
CA LEU A 230 6.35 1.76 7.17
C LEU A 230 6.11 1.39 5.71
N LEU A 231 4.93 1.68 5.17
CA LEU A 231 4.58 1.35 3.79
C LEU A 231 5.31 2.25 2.77
N HIS A 232 5.54 3.51 3.10
CA HIS A 232 6.40 4.38 2.30
C HIS A 232 7.85 3.88 2.28
N TYR A 233 8.38 3.43 3.42
CA TYR A 233 9.72 2.84 3.50
C TYR A 233 9.81 1.54 2.70
N ALA A 234 8.83 0.63 2.85
CA ALA A 234 8.77 -0.62 2.09
C ALA A 234 8.76 -0.38 0.58
N TYR A 235 8.03 0.62 0.09
CA TYR A 235 8.06 1.01 -1.32
C TYR A 235 9.44 1.54 -1.74
N LYS A 236 10.07 2.40 -0.94
CA LYS A 236 11.41 2.92 -1.23
C LYS A 236 12.45 1.80 -1.32
N GLU A 237 12.39 0.84 -0.40
CA GLU A 237 13.27 -0.32 -0.38
C GLU A 237 13.01 -1.23 -1.59
N ALA A 238 11.74 -1.54 -1.90
CA ALA A 238 11.39 -2.35 -3.07
C ALA A 238 11.85 -1.70 -4.39
N LYS A 239 11.74 -0.37 -4.50
CA LYS A 239 12.27 0.39 -5.64
C LYS A 239 13.78 0.27 -5.75
N SER A 240 14.50 0.44 -4.63
CA SER A 240 15.97 0.29 -4.61
C SER A 240 16.42 -1.11 -5.01
N ASN A 241 15.71 -2.15 -4.56
CA ASN A 241 16.01 -3.55 -4.90
C ASN A 241 15.77 -3.83 -6.39
N TYR A 242 14.72 -3.25 -6.97
CA TYR A 242 14.47 -3.32 -8.40
C TYR A 242 15.61 -2.67 -9.21
N GLU A 243 16.02 -1.46 -8.85
CA GLU A 243 17.11 -0.74 -9.51
C GLU A 243 18.44 -1.51 -9.43
N ALA A 244 18.72 -2.13 -8.29
CA ALA A 244 19.91 -2.98 -8.12
C ALA A 244 19.86 -4.25 -9.00
N ALA A 245 18.70 -4.90 -9.10
CA ALA A 245 18.52 -6.08 -9.94
C ALA A 245 18.63 -5.74 -11.44
N ASP A 246 18.04 -4.62 -11.87
CA ASP A 246 18.11 -4.13 -13.25
C ASP A 246 19.56 -3.80 -13.65
N TYR A 247 20.28 -3.09 -12.76
CA TYR A 247 21.70 -2.81 -12.97
C TYR A 247 22.54 -4.09 -13.10
N ALA A 248 22.35 -5.06 -12.19
CA ALA A 248 23.08 -6.32 -12.21
C ALA A 248 22.78 -7.15 -13.49
N LEU A 249 21.53 -7.13 -13.96
CA LEU A 249 21.13 -7.77 -15.20
C LEU A 249 21.83 -7.13 -16.41
N ASN A 250 21.83 -5.79 -16.49
CA ASN A 250 22.46 -5.06 -17.58
C ASN A 250 23.97 -5.32 -17.63
N VAL A 251 24.67 -5.25 -16.48
CA VAL A 251 26.11 -5.55 -16.39
C VAL A 251 26.41 -6.98 -16.84
N THR A 252 25.60 -7.96 -16.41
CA THR A 252 25.80 -9.37 -16.78
C THR A 252 25.52 -9.61 -18.26
N THR A 253 24.54 -8.91 -18.84
CA THR A 253 24.26 -8.94 -20.29
C THR A 253 25.47 -8.46 -21.09
N VAL A 254 26.08 -7.35 -20.68
CA VAL A 254 27.30 -6.83 -21.33
C VAL A 254 28.46 -7.82 -21.20
N GLN A 255 28.65 -8.41 -20.02
CA GLN A 255 29.68 -9.43 -19.80
C GLN A 255 29.47 -10.66 -20.69
N LEU A 256 28.23 -11.13 -20.81
CA LEU A 256 27.90 -12.27 -21.67
C LEU A 256 28.19 -11.98 -23.14
N ASN A 257 27.78 -10.81 -23.64
CA ASN A 257 28.04 -10.39 -25.02
C ASN A 257 29.55 -10.35 -25.33
N ASN A 258 30.36 -9.82 -24.40
CA ASN A 258 31.82 -9.79 -24.53
C ASN A 258 32.43 -11.20 -24.51
N ALA A 259 31.94 -12.09 -23.64
CA ALA A 259 32.39 -13.48 -23.56
C ALA A 259 32.04 -14.26 -24.83
N GLN A 260 30.83 -14.09 -25.37
CA GLN A 260 30.41 -14.68 -26.65
C GLN A 260 31.27 -14.20 -27.82
N GLY A 261 31.63 -12.91 -27.84
CA GLY A 261 32.57 -12.35 -28.81
C GLY A 261 33.96 -12.98 -28.71
N THR A 262 34.44 -13.25 -27.49
CA THR A 262 35.74 -13.89 -27.24
C THR A 262 35.72 -15.36 -27.66
N LEU A 263 34.68 -16.11 -27.28
CA LEU A 263 34.47 -17.49 -27.70
C LEU A 263 34.46 -17.62 -29.23
N SER A 264 33.76 -16.71 -29.91
CA SER A 264 33.69 -16.71 -31.39
C SER A 264 35.08 -16.54 -32.01
N LYS A 265 35.93 -15.68 -31.44
CA LYS A 265 37.33 -15.51 -31.90
C LYS A 265 38.13 -16.79 -31.69
N SER A 266 38.06 -17.41 -30.51
CA SER A 266 38.79 -18.66 -30.23
C SER A 266 38.33 -19.81 -31.13
N GLN A 267 37.03 -19.92 -31.41
CA GLN A 267 36.49 -20.92 -32.35
C GLN A 267 37.00 -20.71 -33.78
N VAL A 268 37.09 -19.46 -34.24
CA VAL A 268 37.67 -19.14 -35.55
C VAL A 268 39.15 -19.50 -35.60
N SER A 269 39.93 -19.17 -34.56
CA SER A 269 41.35 -19.51 -34.45
C SER A 269 41.56 -21.03 -34.46
N LEU A 270 40.78 -21.79 -33.68
CA LEU A 270 40.82 -23.25 -33.66
C LEU A 270 40.51 -23.82 -35.05
N LYS A 271 39.45 -23.37 -35.70
CA LYS A 271 39.08 -23.83 -37.05
C LYS A 271 40.18 -23.54 -38.08
N SER A 272 40.83 -22.38 -37.96
CA SER A 272 41.98 -22.00 -38.80
C SER A 272 43.16 -22.95 -38.59
N LEU A 273 43.53 -23.23 -37.33
CA LEU A 273 44.62 -24.15 -36.99
C LEU A 273 44.33 -25.60 -37.39
N GLN A 274 43.10 -26.07 -37.19
CA GLN A 274 42.65 -27.40 -37.65
C GLN A 274 42.73 -27.52 -39.17
N SER A 275 42.34 -26.47 -39.91
CA SER A 275 42.46 -26.44 -41.36
C SER A 275 43.94 -26.44 -41.80
N GLY A 276 44.80 -25.71 -41.10
CA GLY A 276 46.24 -25.74 -41.28
C GLY A 276 46.86 -27.11 -41.02
N LEU A 277 46.41 -27.79 -39.96
CA LEU A 277 46.87 -29.15 -39.60
C LEU A 277 46.44 -30.18 -40.65
N ALA A 278 45.20 -30.10 -41.14
CA ALA A 278 44.72 -30.94 -42.22
C ALA A 278 45.53 -30.73 -43.52
N ALA A 279 45.84 -29.47 -43.85
CA ALA A 279 46.67 -29.13 -45.01
C ALA A 279 48.12 -29.63 -44.85
N ALA A 280 48.72 -29.49 -43.66
CA ALA A 280 50.06 -29.97 -43.36
C ALA A 280 50.16 -31.51 -43.42
N ASN A 281 49.15 -32.21 -42.89
CA ASN A 281 49.05 -33.68 -42.99
C ASN A 281 48.89 -34.14 -44.44
N ALA A 282 48.05 -33.48 -45.24
CA ALA A 282 47.88 -33.79 -46.66
C ALA A 282 49.19 -33.55 -47.45
N ALA A 283 49.91 -32.47 -47.15
CA ALA A 283 51.20 -32.17 -47.77
C ALA A 283 52.31 -33.16 -47.35
N ALA A 284 52.27 -33.67 -46.11
CA ALA A 284 53.19 -34.70 -45.65
C ALA A 284 52.93 -36.07 -46.30
N LEU A 285 51.68 -36.39 -46.63
CA LEU A 285 51.28 -37.62 -47.34
C LEU A 285 51.57 -37.57 -48.85
N ALA A 286 51.57 -36.37 -49.45
CA ALA A 286 51.81 -36.16 -50.88
C ALA A 286 53.31 -36.05 -51.27
N SER A 287 54.22 -36.08 -50.29
CA SER A 287 55.68 -35.87 -50.46
C SER A 287 56.50 -37.10 -50.15
#